data_AF-A0A535KXG5-F1
#
_entry.id   AF-A0A535KXG5-F1
#
_cell.length_a   1.000
_cell.length_b   1.000
_cell.length_c   1.000
_cell.angle_alpha   90.00
_cell.angle_beta   90.00
_cell.angle_gamma   90.00
#
_symmetry.space_group_name_H-M   'P 1'
#
loop_
_entity.id
_entity.type
_entity.pdbx_description
1 polymer ?
#
loop_
_entity_poly.entity_id
_entity_poly.type
_entity_poly.pdbx_seq_one_letter_code
_entity_poly.pdbx_strand_id
1 'polypeptide(L)' 'VTQHRGKVIPTPLGIPAVATVHPSSILRAPDDAAREEAMAAFIADLRSVKRQLG' A
#
# COMPACT_ATOMS: atom_id res chain seq x y z
N VAL A 1 11.27 -4.35 5.46
CA VAL A 1 9.83 -4.57 5.76
C VAL A 1 8.94 -4.42 4.48
N THR A 2 9.47 -4.58 3.26
CA THR A 2 8.73 -4.24 2.02
C THR A 2 8.45 -5.42 1.08
N GLN A 3 8.70 -6.66 1.50
CA GLN A 3 8.79 -7.82 0.60
C GLN A 3 7.52 -8.12 -0.24
N HIS A 4 6.35 -7.70 0.23
CA HIS A 4 5.06 -8.00 -0.41
C HIS A 4 4.22 -6.76 -0.76
N ARG A 5 4.80 -5.56 -0.74
CA ARG A 5 4.06 -4.32 -1.00
C ARG A 5 3.34 -4.36 -2.36
N GLY A 6 2.07 -3.98 -2.37
CA GLY A 6 1.23 -3.92 -3.57
C GLY A 6 0.80 -5.26 -4.15
N LYS A 7 1.23 -6.40 -3.55
CA LYS A 7 0.86 -7.74 -3.98
C LYS A 7 -0.45 -8.19 -3.33
N VAL A 8 -1.24 -8.94 -4.09
CA VAL A 8 -2.40 -9.68 -3.57
C VAL A 8 -1.90 -10.92 -2.85
N ILE A 9 -2.38 -11.13 -1.63
CA ILE A 9 -1.97 -12.21 -0.76
C ILE A 9 -3.22 -13.01 -0.38
N PRO A 10 -3.24 -14.34 -0.61
CA PRO A 10 -4.32 -15.18 -0.12
C PRO A 10 -4.33 -15.18 1.42
N THR A 11 -5.50 -15.16 2.03
CA THR A 11 -5.64 -15.25 3.49
C THR A 11 -6.42 -16.50 3.88
N PRO A 12 -6.24 -17.01 5.12
CA PRO A 12 -7.02 -18.13 5.63
C PRO A 12 -8.55 -17.89 5.66
N LEU A 13 -8.97 -16.63 5.55
CA LEU A 13 -10.39 -16.25 5.53
C LEU A 13 -11.02 -16.39 4.14
N GLY A 14 -10.26 -16.79 3.12
CA GLY A 14 -10.72 -16.83 1.73
C GLY A 14 -10.88 -15.46 1.08
N ILE A 15 -10.58 -14.37 1.81
CA ILE A 15 -10.63 -13.00 1.31
C ILE A 15 -9.21 -12.57 0.95
N PRO A 16 -8.92 -12.15 -0.30
CA PRO A 16 -7.60 -11.67 -0.67
C PRO A 16 -7.26 -10.37 0.09
N ALA A 17 -6.03 -10.27 0.57
CA ALA A 17 -5.49 -9.06 1.21
C ALA A 17 -4.41 -8.41 0.31
N VAL A 18 -4.17 -7.11 0.51
CA VAL A 18 -3.05 -6.41 -0.12
C VAL A 18 -2.19 -5.78 0.97
N ALA A 19 -0.90 -6.05 0.96
CA ALA A 19 0.04 -5.41 1.87
C ALA A 19 0.43 -4.01 1.36
N THR A 20 0.33 -3.00 2.23
CA THR A 20 0.71 -1.62 1.94
C THR A 20 1.38 -0.98 3.17
N VAL A 21 1.87 0.26 3.04
CA VAL A 21 2.40 1.03 4.18
C VAL A 21 1.27 1.52 5.07
N HIS A 22 1.55 1.67 6.36
CA HIS A 22 0.60 2.30 7.27
C HIS A 22 0.54 3.83 7.01
N PRO A 23 -0.64 4.46 6.93
CA PRO A 23 -0.76 5.89 6.61
C PRO A 23 0.00 6.82 7.56
N SER A 24 0.13 6.46 8.84
CA SER A 24 0.89 7.28 9.81
C SER A 24 2.39 7.37 9.49
N SER A 25 2.95 6.43 8.71
CA SER A 25 4.36 6.51 8.29
C SER A 25 4.59 7.64 7.30
N ILE A 26 3.60 7.95 6.45
CA ILE A 26 3.64 9.07 5.49
C ILE A 26 3.68 10.41 6.25
N LEU A 27 2.96 10.50 7.37
CA LEU A 27 2.93 11.69 8.22
C LEU A 27 4.26 11.96 8.95
N ARG A 28 5.15 10.98 8.98
CA ARG A 28 6.47 11.04 9.66
C ARG A 28 7.61 10.98 8.65
N ALA A 29 7.35 11.23 7.38
CA ALA A 29 8.38 11.31 6.36
C ALA A 29 9.39 12.44 6.72
N PRO A 30 10.68 12.25 6.41
CA PRO A 30 11.73 13.18 6.83
C PRO A 30 11.65 14.54 6.11
N ASP A 31 11.04 14.59 4.93
CA ASP A 31 10.85 15.78 4.11
C ASP A 31 9.62 15.63 3.19
N ASP A 32 9.27 16.72 2.49
CA ASP A 32 8.11 16.77 1.61
C ASP A 32 8.25 15.86 0.38
N ALA A 33 9.44 15.72 -0.18
CA ALA A 33 9.67 14.85 -1.33
C ALA A 33 9.45 13.37 -0.95
N ALA A 34 9.99 12.93 0.18
CA ALA A 34 9.77 11.60 0.73
C ALA A 34 8.30 11.38 1.11
N ARG A 35 7.60 12.42 1.60
CA ARG A 35 6.17 12.36 1.88
C ARG A 35 5.34 12.15 0.61
N GLU A 36 5.65 12.89 -0.45
CA GLU A 36 5.00 12.77 -1.76
C GLU A 36 5.24 11.40 -2.38
N GLU A 37 6.47 10.90 -2.36
CA GLU A 37 6.82 9.57 -2.85
C GLU A 37 6.05 8.49 -2.08
N ALA A 38 6.02 8.56 -0.74
CA ALA A 38 5.30 7.61 0.09
C ALA A 38 3.79 7.64 -0.15
N MET A 39 3.21 8.83 -0.38
CA MET A 39 1.80 9.01 -0.75
C MET A 39 1.51 8.41 -2.13
N ALA A 40 2.33 8.72 -3.14
CA ALA A 40 2.17 8.18 -4.48
C ALA A 40 2.25 6.64 -4.48
N ALA A 41 3.18 6.08 -3.71
CA ALA A 41 3.31 4.65 -3.53
C ALA A 41 2.08 4.05 -2.82
N PHE A 42 1.55 4.69 -1.77
CA PHE A 42 0.32 4.24 -1.10
C PHE A 42 -0.87 4.22 -2.05
N ILE A 43 -1.06 5.28 -2.85
CA ILE A 43 -2.12 5.35 -3.86
C ILE A 43 -1.94 4.26 -4.93
N ALA A 44 -0.71 3.96 -5.34
CA ALA A 44 -0.44 2.91 -6.31
C ALA A 44 -0.89 1.52 -5.82
N ASP A 45 -0.69 1.21 -4.54
CA ASP A 45 -1.20 -0.02 -3.91
C ASP A 45 -2.74 -0.03 -3.90
N LEU A 46 -3.40 1.07 -3.52
CA LEU A 46 -4.87 1.14 -3.51
C LEU A 46 -5.47 0.99 -4.93
N ARG A 47 -4.79 1.51 -5.95
CA ARG A 47 -5.19 1.29 -7.35
C ARG A 47 -5.10 -0.19 -7.75
N SER A 48 -4.19 -0.98 -7.16
CA SER A 48 -4.14 -2.43 -7.40
C SER A 48 -5.34 -3.15 -6.79
N VAL A 49 -5.81 -2.70 -5.62
CA VAL A 49 -7.06 -3.17 -5.02
C VAL A 49 -8.25 -2.85 -5.91
N LYS A 50 -8.37 -1.60 -6.39
CA LYS A 50 -9.47 -1.19 -7.29
C LYS A 50 -9.60 -2.11 -8.50
N ARG A 51 -8.48 -2.48 -9.15
CA ARG A 51 -8.49 -3.36 -10.33
C ARG A 51 -9.06 -4.76 -10.05
N GLN A 52 -9.07 -5.22 -8.81
CA GLN A 52 -9.65 -6.52 -8.44
C GLN A 52 -11.15 -6.44 -8.17
N LEU A 53 -11.70 -5.24 -7.97
CA LEU A 53 -13.09 -5.04 -7.58
C LEU A 53 -14.04 -4.80 -8.77
N GLY A 54 -13.51 -4.69 -10.00
CA GLY A 54 -14.27 -4.35 -11.21
C GLY A 54 -14.25 -2.85 -11.48
#